data_AF-A0A925VQZ8-F1
#
_entry.id   AF-A0A925VQZ8-F1
#
_cell.length_a   1.000
_cell.length_b   1.000
_cell.length_c   1.000
_cell.angle_alpha   90.00
_cell.angle_beta   90.00
_cell.angle_gamma   90.00
#
_symmetry.space_group_name_H-M   'P 1'
#
loop_
_entity.id
_entity.type
_entity.pdbx_description
1 polymer ?
#
loop_
_entity_poly.entity_id
_entity_poly.type
_entity_poly.pdbx_seq_one_letter_code
_entity_poly.pdbx_strand_id
1 'polypeptide(L)'
;MHFSITYLTDDKGRRKAVQIPYAQWRALQKELETVRQEAALRESLTNAFQDIADMEAGRKPKTLAKDFLDGLDKELAAERLAEQRAVE
;
A
#
# COMPACT_ATOMS: atom_id res chain seq x y z
N MET A 1 -17.50 -12.40 2.83
CA MET A 1 -17.18 -12.78 4.22
C MET A 1 -18.27 -12.24 5.14
N HIS A 2 -18.77 -12.99 6.13
CA HIS A 2 -19.77 -12.49 7.09
C HIS A 2 -19.07 -12.21 8.43
N PHE A 3 -19.08 -10.96 8.87
CA PHE A 3 -18.45 -10.54 10.12
C PHE A 3 -19.47 -10.48 11.25
N SER A 4 -19.20 -11.18 12.34
CA SER A 4 -19.97 -11.05 13.58
C SER A 4 -19.40 -9.89 14.38
N ILE A 5 -19.93 -8.69 14.14
CA ILE A 5 -19.49 -7.46 14.80
C ILE A 5 -20.40 -7.16 15.99
N THR A 6 -19.80 -7.03 17.17
CA THR A 6 -20.50 -6.55 18.37
C THR A 6 -19.97 -5.18 18.74
N TYR A 7 -20.87 -4.23 19.01
CA TYR A 7 -20.50 -2.89 19.44
C TYR A 7 -20.48 -2.82 20.96
N LEU A 8 -19.39 -2.32 21.53
CA LEU A 8 -19.31 -2.00 22.95
C LEU A 8 -19.72 -0.53 23.13
N THR A 9 -20.78 -0.30 23.90
CA THR A 9 -21.28 1.03 24.23
C THR A 9 -20.83 1.45 25.63
N ASP A 10 -20.62 2.75 25.83
CA ASP A 10 -20.38 3.33 27.15
C ASP A 10 -21.68 3.41 27.97
N ASP A 11 -21.54 3.89 29.21
CA ASP A 11 -22.61 4.14 30.18
C ASP A 11 -23.68 5.12 29.68
N LYS A 12 -23.38 5.89 28.63
CA LYS A 12 -24.28 6.84 27.98
C LYS A 12 -24.84 6.29 26.65
N GLY A 13 -24.62 5.01 26.36
CA GLY A 13 -25.09 4.34 25.14
C GLY A 13 -24.32 4.70 23.87
N ARG A 14 -23.21 5.43 23.98
CA ARG A 14 -22.38 5.81 22.82
C ARG A 14 -21.44 4.66 22.48
N ARG A 15 -21.33 4.34 21.19
CA ARG A 15 -20.43 3.28 20.70
C ARG A 15 -18.98 3.69 20.90
N LYS A 16 -18.21 2.92 21.66
CA LYS A 16 -16.81 3.21 22.01
C LYS A 16 -15.83 2.25 21.35
N ALA A 17 -16.22 1.00 21.13
CA ALA A 17 -15.37 0.01 20.51
C ALA A 17 -16.17 -1.02 19.71
N VAL A 18 -15.45 -1.76 18.87
CA VAL A 18 -15.97 -2.84 18.05
C VAL A 18 -15.24 -4.12 18.45
N GLN A 19 -15.99 -5.13 18.87
CA GLN A 19 -15.49 -6.46 19.16
C GLN A 19 -15.68 -7.35 17.92
N ILE A 20 -14.58 -7.94 17.48
CA ILE A 20 -14.52 -8.84 16.33
C ILE A 20 -13.77 -10.10 16.78
N PRO A 21 -14.24 -11.31 16.43
CA PRO A 21 -13.48 -12.53 16.67
C PRO A 21 -12.08 -12.45 16.03
N TYR A 22 -11.07 -12.87 16.79
CA TYR A 22 -9.67 -12.72 16.37
C TYR A 22 -9.36 -13.34 14.99
N ALA A 23 -9.93 -14.51 14.69
CA ALA A 23 -9.76 -15.15 13.38
C ALA A 23 -10.30 -14.29 12.22
N GLN A 24 -11.44 -13.62 12.43
CA GLN A 24 -12.02 -12.71 11.44
C GLN A 24 -11.19 -11.44 11.30
N TRP A 25 -10.70 -10.90 12.42
CA TRP A 25 -9.79 -9.74 12.40
C TRP A 25 -8.51 -10.03 11.62
N ARG A 26 -7.88 -11.19 11.84
CA ARG A 26 -6.68 -11.61 11.12
C ARG A 26 -6.92 -11.77 9.62
N ALA A 27 -8.05 -12.33 9.22
CA ALA A 27 -8.41 -12.45 7.82
C ALA A 27 -8.61 -11.07 7.17
N LEU A 28 -9.29 -10.14 7.87
CA LEU A 28 -9.47 -8.76 7.41
C LEU A 28 -8.13 -8.05 7.22
N GLN A 29 -7.20 -8.20 8.16
CA GLN A 29 -5.86 -7.61 8.04
C GLN A 29 -5.13 -8.12 6.80
N LYS A 30 -5.22 -9.42 6.51
CA LYS A 30 -4.58 -10.01 5.33
C LYS A 30 -5.20 -9.48 4.02
N GLU A 31 -6.52 -9.37 3.97
CA GLU A 31 -7.22 -8.84 2.79
C GLU A 31 -6.89 -7.35 2.57
N LEU A 32 -6.84 -6.57 3.66
CA LEU A 32 -6.43 -5.17 3.60
C LEU A 32 -5.00 -5.00 3.07
N GLU A 33 -4.09 -5.89 3.48
CA GLU A 33 -2.71 -5.92 2.98
C GLU A 33 -2.68 -6.12 1.47
N THR A 34 -3.44 -7.09 0.96
CA THR A 34 -3.55 -7.35 -0.48
C THR A 34 -4.10 -6.14 -1.25
N VAL A 35 -5.17 -5.52 -0.74
CA VAL A 35 -5.75 -4.32 -1.37
C VAL A 35 -4.74 -3.17 -1.41
N ARG A 36 -3.96 -2.98 -0.34
CA ARG A 36 -2.91 -1.95 -0.30
C ARG A 36 -1.82 -2.22 -1.33
N GLN A 37 -1.36 -3.48 -1.44
CA GLN A 37 -0.35 -3.88 -2.42
C GLN A 37 -0.85 -3.68 -3.86
N GLU A 38 -2.11 -4.03 -4.15
CA GLU A 38 -2.73 -3.80 -5.46
C GLU A 38 -2.86 -2.32 -5.79
N ALA A 39 -3.26 -1.50 -4.81
CA ALA A 39 -3.35 -0.05 -4.98
C ALA A 39 -1.98 0.58 -5.27
N ALA A 40 -0.95 0.21 -4.51
CA ALA A 40 0.41 0.67 -4.72
C ALA A 40 0.95 0.24 -6.10
N LEU A 41 0.71 -1.01 -6.50
CA LEU A 41 1.10 -1.50 -7.83
C LEU A 41 0.39 -0.72 -8.94
N ARG A 42 -0.91 -0.46 -8.81
CA ARG A 42 -1.69 0.30 -9.80
C ARG A 42 -1.16 1.72 -9.95
N GLU A 43 -0.82 2.37 -8.84
CA GLU A 43 -0.23 3.70 -8.83
C GLU A 43 1.14 3.70 -9.49
N SER A 44 2.01 2.76 -9.11
CA SER A 44 3.33 2.57 -9.71
C SER A 44 3.24 2.37 -11.23
N LEU A 45 2.33 1.52 -11.70
CA LEU A 45 2.09 1.30 -13.14
C LEU A 45 1.60 2.56 -13.84
N THR A 46 0.67 3.28 -13.23
CA THR A 46 0.15 4.55 -13.79
C THR A 46 1.27 5.57 -13.96
N ASN A 47 2.12 5.72 -12.95
CA ASN A 47 3.27 6.60 -12.99
C ASN A 47 4.28 6.16 -14.06
N ALA A 48 4.55 4.86 -14.17
CA ALA A 48 5.45 4.33 -15.19
C ALA A 48 4.93 4.62 -16.62
N PHE A 49 3.63 4.47 -16.88
CA PHE A 49 3.04 4.82 -18.18
C PHE A 49 3.10 6.32 -18.46
N GLN A 50 2.86 7.16 -17.45
CA GLN A 50 2.98 8.61 -17.57
C GLN A 50 4.42 9.01 -17.91
N ASP A 51 5.41 8.37 -17.29
CA ASP A 51 6.82 8.60 -17.54
C ASP A 51 7.22 8.23 -18.98
N ILE A 52 6.72 7.11 -19.49
CA ILE A 52 6.94 6.72 -20.90
C ILE A 52 6.32 7.78 -21.83
N ALA A 53 5.09 8.22 -21.58
CA ALA A 53 4.43 9.24 -22.39
C ALA A 53 5.19 10.57 -22.38
N ASP A 54 5.78 10.95 -21.24
CA ASP A 54 6.61 12.15 -21.13
C ASP A 54 7.96 12.00 -21.86
N MET A 55 8.54 10.80 -21.89
CA MET A 55 9.73 10.50 -22.70
C MET A 55 9.44 10.56 -24.19
N GLU A 56 8.28 10.05 -24.63
CA GLU A 56 7.83 10.13 -26.03
C GLU A 56 7.55 11.56 -26.46
N ALA A 57 6.95 12.37 -25.58
CA ALA A 57 6.69 13.79 -25.81
C ALA A 57 7.96 14.66 -25.70
N GLY A 58 9.11 14.10 -25.34
CA GLY A 58 10.38 14.81 -25.16
C GLY A 58 10.44 15.70 -23.90
N ARG A 59 9.49 15.55 -22.98
CA ARG A 59 9.48 16.26 -21.67
C ARG A 59 10.43 15.63 -20.66
N LYS A 60 10.74 14.34 -20.82
CA LYS A 60 11.76 13.62 -20.06
C LYS A 60 12.81 13.00 -21.01
N PRO A 61 14.09 12.92 -20.60
CA PRO A 61 15.10 12.23 -21.38
C PRO A 61 14.78 10.72 -21.44
N LYS A 62 14.99 10.12 -22.60
CA LYS A 62 14.91 8.66 -22.75
C LYS A 62 16.02 8.03 -21.94
N THR A 63 15.68 7.01 -21.15
CA THR A 63 16.66 6.23 -20.40
C THR A 63 16.70 4.79 -20.93
N LEU A 64 17.83 4.10 -20.79
CA LEU A 64 17.91 2.69 -21.15
C LEU A 64 17.14 1.87 -20.11
N ALA A 65 16.49 0.79 -20.56
CA ALA A 65 15.75 -0.11 -19.68
C ALA A 65 16.61 -0.64 -18.52
N LYS A 66 17.91 -0.86 -18.77
CA LYS A 66 18.87 -1.27 -17.73
C LYS A 66 19.04 -0.22 -16.64
N ASP A 67 19.25 1.04 -17.02
CA ASP A 67 19.46 2.14 -16.08
C ASP A 67 18.20 2.44 -15.26
N PHE A 68 17.02 2.22 -15.86
CA PHE A 68 15.73 2.28 -15.17
C PHE A 68 15.57 1.18 -14.12
N LEU A 69 15.86 -0.08 -14.49
CA LEU A 69 15.76 -1.23 -13.58
C LEU A 69 16.75 -1.12 -12.41
N ASP A 70 17.99 -0.70 -12.68
CA ASP A 70 19.01 -0.47 -11.64
C ASP A 70 18.62 0.66 -10.67
N GLY A 71 17.78 1.61 -11.11
CA GLY A 71 17.24 2.68 -10.26
C GLY A 71 16.13 2.19 -9.33
N LEU A 72 15.18 1.41 -9.85
CA LEU A 72 14.06 0.86 -9.08
C LEU A 72 14.52 -0.04 -7.92
N ASP A 73 15.54 -0.87 -8.14
CA ASP A 73 16.09 -1.74 -7.07
C ASP A 73 16.67 -0.92 -5.90
N LYS A 74 17.26 0.25 -6.19
CA LYS A 74 17.84 1.13 -5.17
C LYS A 74 16.77 1.90 -4.40
N GLU A 75 15.71 2.32 -5.08
CA GLU A 75 14.60 3.07 -4.47
C GLU A 75 13.76 2.16 -3.56
N LEU A 76 13.46 0.94 -4.02
CA LEU A 76 12.77 -0.08 -3.21
C LEU A 76 13.57 -0.50 -1.97
N ALA A 77 14.91 -0.57 -2.10
CA ALA A 77 15.79 -0.83 -0.97
C ALA A 77 15.79 0.33 0.04
N ALA A 78 15.68 1.58 -0.43
CA ALA A 78 15.63 2.76 0.42
C ALA A 78 14.31 2.86 1.21
N GLU A 79 13.17 2.56 0.58
CA GLU A 79 11.86 2.52 1.27
C GLU A 79 11.82 1.45 2.35
N ARG A 80 12.31 0.24 2.07
CA ARG A 80 12.39 -0.84 3.09
C ARG A 80 13.28 -0.48 4.27
N LEU A 81 14.35 0.29 4.03
CA LEU A 81 15.23 0.78 5.10
C LEU A 81 14.55 1.87 5.95
N ALA A 82 13.71 2.70 5.33
CA ALA A 82 12.95 3.74 6.00
C ALA A 82 11.83 3.16 6.87
N GLU A 83 11.12 2.14 6.40
CA GLU A 83 10.10 1.43 7.18
C GLU A 83 10.70 0.72 8.41
N GLN A 84 11.89 0.11 8.28
CA GLN A 84 12.56 -0.55 9.42
C GLN A 84 12.95 0.44 10.52
N ARG A 85 13.34 1.68 10.15
CA ARG A 85 13.71 2.73 11.11
C ARG A 85 12.51 3.42 11.77
N ALA A 86 11.31 3.31 11.20
CA ALA A 86 10.10 3.89 11.78
C ALA A 86 9.46 3.00 12.86
N VAL A 87 9.96 1.77 13.04
CA VAL A 87 9.43 0.77 13.98
C VAL A 87 10.34 0.58 15.21
N GLU A 88 11.54 1.17 15.22
CA GLU A 88 12.45 1.27 16.39
C GLU A 88 12.22 2.56 17.20
#